data_AF-A0A1N7IPR4-F1
#
_entry.id   AF-A0A1N7IPR4-F1
#
_cell.length_a   1.000
_cell.length_b   1.000
_cell.length_c   1.000
_cell.angle_alpha   90.00
_cell.angle_beta   90.00
_cell.angle_gamma   90.00
#
_symmetry.space_group_name_H-M   'P 1'
#
loop_
_entity.id
_entity.type
_entity.pdbx_description
1 polymer ?
#
loop_
_entity_poly.entity_id
_entity_poly.type
_entity_poly.pdbx_seq_one_letter_code
_entity_poly.pdbx_strand_id
1 'polypeptide(L)'
;MITTKTAMAVTVAAAEDGAAVDTQKAEEIVDAAVKFVGGTTIEQLHIVADSEALPALAVALATRENLPENLTLVEAGHELDNEFVVVSADFILAMAG
;
A
#
# COMPACT_ATOMS: atom_id res chain seq x y z
N MET A 1 11.16 -15.46 -22.35
CA MET A 1 10.61 -14.10 -22.17
C MET A 1 10.32 -13.97 -20.70
N ILE A 2 11.02 -13.07 -20.00
CA ILE A 2 10.65 -12.70 -18.64
C ILE A 2 9.49 -11.73 -18.83
N THR A 3 8.27 -12.19 -18.54
CA THR A 3 7.14 -11.29 -18.37
C THR A 3 7.39 -10.58 -17.05
N THR A 4 7.93 -9.35 -17.10
CA THR A 4 7.99 -8.50 -15.91
C THR A 4 6.55 -8.21 -15.51
N LYS A 5 6.14 -8.75 -14.37
CA LYS A 5 4.83 -8.46 -13.81
C LYS A 5 4.79 -6.99 -13.41
N THR A 6 3.77 -6.26 -13.84
CA THR A 6 3.64 -4.84 -13.46
C THR A 6 3.23 -4.79 -11.98
N ALA A 7 4.17 -4.41 -11.11
CA ALA A 7 3.90 -4.25 -9.68
C ALA A 7 3.72 -2.77 -9.32
N MET A 8 2.94 -2.50 -8.27
CA MET A 8 2.80 -1.19 -7.66
C MET A 8 3.31 -1.24 -6.23
N ALA A 9 4.03 -0.20 -5.81
CA ALA A 9 4.40 0.01 -4.43
C ALA A 9 3.73 1.29 -3.92
N VAL A 10 2.86 1.17 -2.93
CA VAL A 10 2.23 2.28 -2.22
C VAL A 10 3.05 2.56 -0.98
N THR A 11 3.75 3.68 -0.96
CA THR A 11 4.59 4.06 0.19
C THR A 11 3.77 4.82 1.22
N VAL A 12 3.78 4.31 2.45
CA VAL A 12 3.15 4.91 3.62
C VAL A 12 4.25 5.46 4.53
N ALA A 13 4.37 6.78 4.56
CA ALA A 13 5.24 7.48 5.49
C ALA A 13 4.40 8.05 6.65
N ALA A 14 5.04 8.31 7.79
CA ALA A 14 4.45 9.14 8.84
C ALA A 14 4.02 10.49 8.24
N ALA A 15 2.92 11.06 8.75
CA ALA A 15 2.47 12.38 8.31
C ALA A 15 3.57 13.43 8.54
N GLU A 16 3.57 14.54 7.80
CA GLU A 16 4.59 15.60 7.92
C GLU A 16 4.79 16.12 9.36
N ASP A 17 3.78 15.97 10.22
CA ASP A 17 3.83 16.32 11.64
C ASP A 17 4.45 15.23 12.56
N GLY A 18 5.01 14.15 11.99
CA GLY A 18 5.55 13.01 12.73
C GLY A 18 4.47 12.16 13.41
N ALA A 19 3.20 12.37 13.08
CA ALA A 19 2.10 11.56 13.60
C ALA A 19 2.16 10.16 13.00
N ALA A 20 2.21 9.16 13.89
CA ALA A 20 2.10 7.75 13.52
C ALA A 20 0.78 7.50 12.77
N VAL A 21 0.81 6.57 11.82
CA VAL A 21 -0.40 6.14 11.11
C VAL A 21 -1.29 5.40 12.10
N ASP A 22 -2.45 5.98 12.42
CA ASP A 22 -3.46 5.34 13.24
C ASP A 22 -4.31 4.35 12.41
N THR A 23 -5.16 3.58 13.10
CA THR A 23 -6.01 2.57 12.46
C THR A 23 -6.97 3.15 11.43
N GLN A 24 -7.53 4.35 11.68
CA GLN A 24 -8.47 4.97 10.75
C GLN A 24 -7.76 5.36 9.45
N LYS A 25 -6.61 6.04 9.57
CA LYS A 25 -5.81 6.42 8.41
C LYS A 25 -5.27 5.20 7.67
N ALA A 26 -4.90 4.14 8.39
CA ALA A 26 -4.51 2.87 7.77
C ALA A 26 -5.64 2.27 6.93
N GLU A 27 -6.88 2.25 7.43
CA GLU A 27 -8.04 1.78 6.67
C GLU A 27 -8.27 2.63 5.41
N GLU A 28 -8.23 3.96 5.53
CA GLU A 28 -8.38 4.85 4.37
C GLU A 28 -7.32 4.58 3.29
N ILE A 29 -6.06 4.40 3.69
CA ILE A 29 -4.95 4.10 2.78
C ILE A 29 -5.17 2.77 2.06
N VAL A 30 -5.49 1.70 2.81
CA VAL A 30 -5.67 0.38 2.20
C VAL A 30 -6.89 0.41 1.27
N ASP A 31 -7.96 1.14 1.59
CA ASP A 31 -9.16 1.23 0.74
C ASP A 31 -8.84 1.97 -0.56
N ALA A 32 -8.15 3.09 -0.44
CA ALA A 32 -7.72 3.87 -1.58
C ALA A 32 -6.76 3.06 -2.47
N ALA A 33 -5.81 2.34 -1.88
CA ALA A 33 -4.86 1.50 -2.62
C ALA A 33 -5.55 0.36 -3.38
N VAL A 34 -6.46 -0.37 -2.74
CA VAL A 34 -7.22 -1.45 -3.37
C VAL A 34 -8.11 -0.92 -4.50
N LYS A 35 -8.83 0.18 -4.25
CA LYS A 35 -9.67 0.83 -5.27
C LYS A 35 -8.86 1.32 -6.46
N PHE A 36 -7.70 1.92 -6.21
CA PHE A 36 -6.81 2.41 -7.26
C PHE A 36 -6.30 1.27 -8.14
N VAL A 37 -5.83 0.19 -7.53
CA VAL A 37 -5.37 -1.00 -8.28
C VAL A 37 -6.50 -1.68 -9.04
N GLY A 38 -7.71 -1.72 -8.49
CA GLY A 38 -8.89 -2.27 -9.17
C GLY A 38 -9.23 -1.60 -10.50
N GLY A 39 -8.76 -0.37 -10.75
CA GLY A 39 -8.91 0.34 -12.03
C GLY A 39 -7.74 0.17 -13.01
N THR A 40 -6.75 -0.65 -12.69
CA THR A 40 -5.48 -0.74 -13.43
C THR A 40 -5.17 -2.17 -13.90
N THR A 41 -4.13 -2.33 -14.72
CA THR A 41 -3.61 -3.65 -15.14
C THR A 41 -2.50 -4.16 -14.20
N ILE A 42 -2.41 -3.64 -12.97
CA ILE A 42 -1.39 -4.02 -11.99
C ILE A 42 -1.64 -5.46 -11.52
N GLU A 43 -0.60 -6.28 -11.56
CA GLU A 43 -0.65 -7.68 -11.18
C GLU A 43 -0.22 -7.92 -9.73
N GLN A 44 0.50 -6.98 -9.10
CA GLN A 44 0.93 -7.08 -7.70
C GLN A 44 0.87 -5.71 -7.01
N LEU A 45 0.32 -5.69 -5.79
CA LEU A 45 0.24 -4.49 -4.95
C LEU A 45 1.07 -4.69 -3.69
N HIS A 46 2.11 -3.88 -3.52
CA HIS A 46 2.88 -3.79 -2.28
C HIS A 46 2.46 -2.54 -1.53
N ILE A 47 2.10 -2.67 -0.25
CA ILE A 47 2.01 -1.54 0.67
C ILE A 47 3.32 -1.51 1.43
N VAL A 48 4.15 -0.51 1.18
CA VAL A 48 5.48 -0.36 1.79
C VAL A 48 5.37 0.68 2.90
N ALA A 49 5.68 0.31 4.13
CA ALA A 49 5.49 1.19 5.27
C ALA A 49 6.65 1.10 6.27
N ASP A 50 6.90 2.19 6.98
CA ASP A 50 7.82 2.21 8.12
C ASP A 50 7.34 1.28 9.24
N SER A 51 8.26 0.79 10.07
CA SER A 51 7.99 -0.17 11.16
C SER A 51 6.89 0.31 12.12
N GLU A 52 6.73 1.63 12.29
CA GLU A 52 5.72 2.24 13.15
C GLU A 52 4.30 2.18 12.56
N ALA A 53 4.17 2.18 11.23
CA ALA A 53 2.89 2.14 10.53
C ALA A 53 2.42 0.71 10.21
N LEU A 54 3.33 -0.27 10.20
CA LEU A 54 3.02 -1.67 9.92
C LEU A 54 1.92 -2.27 10.81
N PRO A 55 1.89 -2.07 12.14
CA PRO A 55 0.85 -2.67 12.97
C PRO A 55 -0.55 -2.18 12.63
N ALA A 56 -0.71 -0.87 12.37
CA ALA A 56 -1.99 -0.29 12.00
C ALA A 56 -2.47 -0.80 10.63
N LEU A 57 -1.56 -0.89 9.66
CA LEU A 57 -1.85 -1.44 8.32
C LEU A 57 -2.16 -2.94 8.37
N ALA A 58 -1.44 -3.71 9.18
CA ALA A 58 -1.70 -5.14 9.36
C ALA A 58 -3.09 -5.38 9.97
N VAL A 59 -3.50 -4.57 10.95
CA VAL A 59 -4.86 -4.62 11.52
C VAL A 59 -5.89 -4.24 10.46
N ALA A 60 -5.69 -3.14 9.74
CA ALA A 60 -6.62 -2.68 8.69
C ALA A 60 -6.78 -3.70 7.54
N LEU A 61 -5.73 -4.46 7.23
CA LEU A 61 -5.79 -5.58 6.30
C LEU A 61 -6.57 -6.75 6.90
N ALA A 62 -6.28 -7.14 8.14
CA ALA A 62 -6.91 -8.27 8.80
C ALA A 62 -8.41 -8.09 9.06
N THR A 63 -8.90 -6.85 9.16
CA THR A 63 -10.32 -6.55 9.35
C THR A 63 -11.14 -6.59 8.05
N ARG A 64 -10.51 -6.80 6.89
CA ARG A 64 -11.20 -6.82 5.60
C ARG A 64 -11.61 -8.21 5.15
N GLU A 65 -12.88 -8.30 4.76
CA GLU A 65 -13.45 -9.53 4.21
C GLU A 65 -12.98 -9.82 2.78
N ASN A 66 -12.65 -8.79 1.98
CA ASN A 66 -12.21 -8.94 0.60
C ASN A 66 -10.89 -8.19 0.37
N LEU A 67 -9.79 -8.92 0.46
CA LEU A 67 -8.47 -8.43 0.04
C LEU A 67 -8.07 -9.03 -1.31
N PRO A 68 -7.34 -8.27 -2.15
CA PRO A 68 -6.72 -8.83 -3.33
C PRO A 68 -5.71 -9.91 -2.95
N GLU A 69 -5.75 -11.07 -3.60
CA GLU A 69 -4.78 -12.16 -3.36
C GLU A 69 -3.33 -11.76 -3.73
N ASN A 70 -3.17 -10.68 -4.49
CA ASN A 70 -1.91 -10.12 -4.94
C ASN A 70 -1.44 -8.91 -4.12
N LEU A 71 -2.05 -8.65 -2.95
CA LEU A 71 -1.62 -7.62 -2.01
C LEU A 71 -0.59 -8.18 -1.03
N THR A 72 0.48 -7.44 -0.78
CA THR A 72 1.49 -7.77 0.23
C THR A 72 1.87 -6.52 1.02
N LEU A 73 1.92 -6.65 2.35
CA LEU A 73 2.46 -5.62 3.24
C LEU A 73 3.96 -5.84 3.39
N VAL A 74 4.75 -4.79 3.19
CA VAL A 74 6.21 -4.82 3.17
C VAL A 74 6.76 -3.72 4.07
N GLU A 75 7.78 -4.06 4.86
CA GLU A 75 8.51 -3.08 5.67
C GLU A 75 9.47 -2.25 4.79
N ALA A 76 9.50 -0.94 5.01
CA ALA A 76 10.44 -0.05 4.35
C ALA A 76 11.90 -0.47 4.63
N GLY A 77 12.72 -0.50 3.59
CA GLY A 77 14.12 -0.96 3.66
C GLY A 77 14.33 -2.43 3.25
N HIS A 78 13.27 -3.18 2.98
CA HIS A 78 13.38 -4.48 2.30
C HIS A 78 13.54 -4.29 0.78
N GLU A 79 14.49 -5.04 0.18
CA GLU A 79 14.65 -5.09 -1.27
C GLU A 79 13.44 -5.78 -1.92
N LEU A 80 12.90 -5.15 -2.96
CA LEU A 80 11.83 -5.69 -3.80
C LEU A 80 12.45 -6.08 -5.15
N ASP A 81 12.38 -7.37 -5.50
CA ASP A 81 13.00 -7.95 -6.72
C ASP A 81 12.26 -7.62 -8.04
N ASN A 82 11.29 -6.70 -8.02
CA ASN A 82 10.41 -6.41 -9.16
C ASN A 82 10.64 -5.01 -9.73
N GLU A 83 10.31 -4.79 -11.01
CA GLU A 83 10.08 -3.43 -11.52
C GLU A 83 8.70 -2.96 -11.02
N PHE A 84 8.67 -1.91 -10.21
CA PHE A 84 7.43 -1.38 -9.64
C PHE A 84 7.25 0.11 -9.92
N VAL A 85 5.98 0.50 -10.10
CA VAL A 85 5.56 1.90 -10.05
C VAL A 85 5.39 2.29 -8.59
N VAL A 86 6.18 3.26 -8.12
CA VAL A 86 6.08 3.79 -6.75
C VAL A 86 5.10 4.95 -6.71
N VAL A 87 4.16 4.91 -5.76
CA VAL A 87 3.17 5.95 -5.54
C VAL A 87 3.04 6.21 -4.04
N SER A 88 2.91 7.46 -3.61
CA SER A 88 2.68 7.77 -2.20
C SER A 88 1.23 7.53 -1.79
N ALA A 89 1.02 7.13 -0.54
CA ALA A 89 -0.31 6.99 0.04
C ALA A 89 -1.12 8.30 -0.06
N ASP A 90 -0.49 9.46 0.18
CA ASP A 90 -1.15 10.77 0.08
C ASP A 90 -1.65 11.07 -1.34
N PHE A 91 -0.90 10.66 -2.37
CA PHE A 91 -1.34 10.82 -3.76
C PHE A 91 -2.60 9.99 -4.04
N ILE A 92 -2.63 8.73 -3.58
CA ILE A 92 -3.77 7.84 -3.81
C ILE A 92 -4.99 8.35 -3.02
N LEU A 93 -4.80 8.83 -1.80
CA LEU A 93 -5.85 9.46 -1.00
C LEU A 93 -6.41 10.72 -1.69
N ALA A 94 -5.55 11.58 -2.23
CA ALA A 94 -5.98 12.77 -2.97
C ALA A 94 -6.78 12.43 -4.25
N MET A 95 -6.50 11.27 -4.87
CA MET A 95 -7.23 10.76 -6.04
C MET A 95 -8.53 10.02 -5.70
N ALA A 96 -8.69 9.59 -4.44
CA ALA A 96 -9.86 8.83 -3.98
C ALA A 96 -11.03 9.73 -3.54
N GLY A 97 -10.78 11.04 -3.39
CA GLY A 97 -11.76 12.07 -2.99
C GLY A 97 -12.73 12.52 -4.07
#